data_AF-A0A2N2FGC7-F1
#
_entry.id   AF-A0A2N2FGC7-F1
#
_cell.length_a   1.000
_cell.length_b   1.000
_cell.length_c   1.000
_cell.angle_alpha   90.00
_cell.angle_beta   90.00
_cell.angle_gamma   90.00
#
_symmetry.space_group_name_H-M   'P 1'
#
loop_
_entity.id
_entity.type
_entity.pdbx_description
1 polymer ?
#
loop_
_entity_poly.entity_id
_entity_poly.type
_entity_poly.pdbx_seq_one_letter_code
_entity_poly.pdbx_strand_id
1 'polypeptide(L)'
;MSLPSSPKHAPARSALERGFTLVELIVVIVLLGILAVVIVPRYTGFVDNALLASAKTAASEGATRLNGASQLYAVDTSHPPQALADISNATYLDLTAENTVNIGSFVVKFMEVSGTPPKMEIQALDATGTSVLYTLTVEWPN
;
A
#
# COMPACT_ATOMS: atom_id res chain seq x y z
N MET A 1 -65.31 50.71 -42.96
CA MET A 1 -64.48 49.69 -43.63
C MET A 1 -63.16 49.63 -42.88
N SER A 2 -62.96 48.61 -42.06
CA SER A 2 -61.90 48.48 -41.05
C SER A 2 -60.57 48.00 -41.67
N LEU A 3 -59.47 48.67 -41.33
CA LEU A 3 -58.13 48.11 -41.54
C LEU A 3 -57.81 47.16 -40.37
N PRO A 4 -57.38 45.91 -40.61
CA PRO A 4 -56.86 45.05 -39.57
C PRO A 4 -55.47 45.52 -39.10
N SER A 5 -55.31 45.67 -37.79
CA SER A 5 -54.05 45.99 -37.12
C SER A 5 -53.10 44.79 -37.11
N SER A 6 -51.93 44.94 -37.73
CA SER A 6 -50.87 43.92 -37.75
C SER A 6 -50.35 43.57 -36.35
N PRO A 7 -50.12 42.27 -36.03
CA PRO A 7 -49.59 41.85 -34.73
C PRO A 7 -48.12 42.24 -34.55
N LYS A 8 -47.83 42.90 -33.43
CA LYS A 8 -46.48 43.19 -32.93
C LYS A 8 -45.86 41.90 -32.38
N HIS A 9 -44.96 41.28 -33.14
CA HIS A 9 -44.13 40.18 -32.63
C HIS A 9 -42.88 40.78 -31.97
N ALA A 10 -42.79 40.70 -30.65
CA ALA A 10 -41.57 41.00 -29.92
C ALA A 10 -40.57 39.84 -30.15
N PRO A 11 -39.37 40.09 -30.68
CA PRO A 11 -38.36 39.05 -30.77
C PRO A 11 -37.81 38.77 -29.36
N ALA A 12 -38.05 37.56 -28.84
CA ALA A 12 -37.29 37.01 -27.73
C ALA A 12 -35.84 36.85 -28.20
N ARG A 13 -34.92 37.68 -27.67
CA ARG A 13 -33.49 37.54 -27.98
C ARG A 13 -33.00 36.19 -27.48
N SER A 14 -32.54 35.37 -28.42
CA SER A 14 -31.88 34.09 -28.17
C SER A 14 -30.75 34.25 -27.17
N ALA A 15 -30.68 33.34 -26.20
CA ALA A 15 -29.56 33.20 -25.30
C ALA A 15 -28.26 33.08 -26.12
N LEU A 16 -27.21 33.82 -25.72
CA LEU A 16 -25.89 33.71 -26.30
C LEU A 16 -25.35 32.30 -26.08
N GLU A 17 -25.45 31.44 -27.09
CA GLU A 17 -24.59 30.26 -27.19
C GLU A 17 -23.20 30.73 -27.61
N ARG A 18 -22.40 31.15 -26.63
CA ARG A 18 -20.96 31.35 -26.77
C ARG A 18 -20.29 29.97 -26.78
N GLY A 19 -19.92 29.50 -27.97
CA GLY A 19 -19.05 28.33 -28.12
C GLY A 19 -17.65 28.60 -27.55
N PHE A 20 -17.01 27.54 -27.07
CA PHE A 20 -15.62 27.54 -26.60
C PHE A 20 -14.67 28.04 -27.70
N THR A 21 -13.71 28.89 -27.34
CA THR A 21 -12.71 29.36 -28.31
C THR A 21 -11.61 28.29 -28.50
N LEU A 22 -11.03 28.18 -29.71
CA LEU A 22 -9.87 27.31 -29.94
C LEU A 22 -8.69 27.69 -29.03
N VAL A 23 -8.56 28.98 -28.73
CA VAL A 23 -7.53 29.52 -27.84
C VAL A 23 -7.71 28.99 -26.41
N GLU A 24 -8.95 28.88 -25.92
CA GLU A 24 -9.24 28.28 -24.61
C GLU A 24 -8.74 26.84 -24.52
N LEU A 25 -9.02 26.04 -25.54
CA LEU A 25 -8.59 24.65 -25.55
C LEU A 25 -7.05 24.54 -25.59
N ILE A 26 -6.38 25.39 -26.38
CA ILE A 26 -4.91 25.43 -26.47
C ILE A 26 -4.29 25.80 -25.11
N VAL A 27 -4.80 26.84 -24.44
CA VAL A 27 -4.30 27.23 -23.12
C VAL A 27 -4.48 26.11 -22.09
N VAL A 28 -5.62 25.41 -22.11
CA VAL A 28 -5.89 24.32 -21.18
C VAL A 28 -4.94 23.15 -21.39
N ILE A 29 -4.72 22.69 -22.62
CA ILE A 29 -3.80 21.56 -22.87
C ILE A 29 -2.35 21.94 -22.56
N VAL A 30 -1.95 23.19 -22.78
CA VAL A 30 -0.62 23.69 -22.39
C VAL A 30 -0.46 23.67 -20.87
N LEU A 31 -1.46 24.15 -20.13
CA LEU A 31 -1.43 24.12 -18.67
C LEU A 31 -1.45 22.68 -18.12
N LEU A 32 -2.28 21.79 -18.68
CA LEU A 32 -2.30 20.36 -18.31
C LEU A 32 -0.96 19.68 -18.60
N GLY A 33 -0.30 20.03 -19.72
CA GLY A 33 1.03 19.53 -20.05
C GLY A 33 2.08 19.94 -19.02
N ILE A 34 2.09 21.22 -18.62
CA ILE A 34 3.02 21.73 -17.59
C ILE A 34 2.76 21.04 -16.24
N LEU A 35 1.49 20.92 -15.83
CA LEU A 35 1.13 20.26 -14.57
C LEU A 35 1.52 18.79 -14.57
N ALA A 36 1.29 18.07 -15.67
CA ALA A 36 1.62 16.64 -15.77
C ALA A 36 3.11 16.38 -15.54
N VAL A 37 4.00 17.18 -16.13
CA VAL A 37 5.46 17.04 -15.98
C VAL A 37 5.90 17.21 -14.51
N VAL A 38 5.27 18.11 -13.76
CA VAL A 38 5.62 18.34 -12.34
C VAL A 38 5.01 17.28 -11.41
N ILE A 39 3.83 16.76 -11.73
CA ILE A 39 3.08 15.84 -10.87
C ILE A 39 3.68 14.42 -10.90
N VAL A 40 4.05 13.90 -12.07
CA VAL A 40 4.51 12.51 -12.24
C VAL A 40 5.63 12.09 -11.29
N PRO A 41 6.78 12.79 -11.18
CA PRO A 41 7.88 12.35 -10.32
C PRO A 41 7.54 12.41 -8.82
N ARG A 42 6.61 13.28 -8.42
CA ARG A 42 6.15 13.37 -7.02
C ARG A 42 5.23 12.22 -6.66
N TYR A 43 4.37 11.82 -7.60
CA TYR A 43 3.43 10.74 -7.39
C TYR A 43 4.13 9.38 -7.25
N THR A 44 5.12 9.08 -8.10
CA THR A 44 5.86 7.81 -8.02
C THR A 44 6.58 7.66 -6.69
N GLY A 45 7.32 8.70 -6.26
CA GLY A 45 7.98 8.68 -4.96
C GLY A 45 7.01 8.54 -3.78
N PHE A 46 5.81 9.13 -3.86
CA PHE A 46 4.80 8.95 -2.82
C PHE A 46 4.32 7.49 -2.72
N VAL A 47 4.07 6.83 -3.86
CA VAL A 47 3.66 5.42 -3.89
C VAL A 47 4.76 4.52 -3.34
N ASP A 48 6.01 4.73 -3.73
CA ASP A 48 7.15 3.94 -3.24
C ASP A 48 7.33 4.07 -1.72
N ASN A 49 7.21 5.29 -1.19
CA ASN A 49 7.28 5.55 0.25
C ASN A 49 6.11 4.90 1.00
N ALA A 50 4.90 4.94 0.42
CA ALA A 50 3.74 4.29 1.00
C ALA A 50 3.92 2.76 1.05
N LEU A 51 4.43 2.17 -0.04
CA LEU A 51 4.73 0.74 -0.11
C LEU A 51 5.78 0.34 0.93
N LEU A 52 6.88 1.08 1.04
CA LEU A 52 7.92 0.82 2.03
C LEU A 52 7.39 0.95 3.46
N ALA A 53 6.57 1.96 3.74
CA ALA A 53 5.95 2.14 5.05
C ALA A 53 5.04 0.95 5.41
N SER A 54 4.22 0.48 4.46
CA SER A 54 3.38 -0.70 4.66
C SER A 54 4.20 -1.99 4.82
N ALA A 55 5.27 -2.17 4.05
CA ALA A 55 6.18 -3.31 4.19
C ALA A 55 6.89 -3.30 5.55
N LYS A 56 7.27 -2.12 6.07
CA LYS A 56 7.81 -1.98 7.42
C LYS A 56 6.80 -2.39 8.49
N THR A 57 5.53 -1.98 8.35
CA THR A 57 4.45 -2.40 9.25
C THR A 57 4.25 -3.91 9.19
N ALA A 58 4.26 -4.51 8.00
CA ALA A 58 4.19 -5.96 7.81
C ALA A 58 5.32 -6.71 8.54
N ALA A 59 6.57 -6.26 8.42
CA ALA A 59 7.68 -6.88 9.16
C ALA A 59 7.55 -6.70 10.68
N SER A 60 7.07 -5.53 11.13
CA SER A 60 6.81 -5.28 12.56
C SER A 60 5.67 -6.15 13.11
N GLU A 61 4.65 -6.42 12.31
CA GLU A 61 3.61 -7.40 12.65
C GLU A 61 4.22 -8.79 12.77
N GLY A 62 5.10 -9.19 11.85
CA GLY A 62 5.89 -10.42 11.95
C GLY A 62 6.64 -10.54 13.28
N ALA A 63 7.32 -9.48 13.70
CA ALA A 63 8.01 -9.44 14.99
C ALA A 63 7.04 -9.60 16.18
N THR A 64 5.86 -8.99 16.09
CA THR A 64 4.81 -9.10 17.11
C THR A 64 4.28 -10.53 17.19
N ARG A 65 4.04 -11.18 16.03
CA ARG A 65 3.63 -12.59 15.95
C ARG A 65 4.69 -13.51 16.54
N LEU A 66 5.97 -13.27 16.25
CA LEU A 66 7.10 -14.03 16.83
C LEU A 66 7.09 -13.97 18.35
N ASN A 67 6.94 -12.78 18.95
CA ASN A 67 6.88 -12.62 20.39
C ASN A 67 5.62 -13.23 21.02
N GLY A 68 4.47 -13.12 20.35
CA GLY A 68 3.23 -13.76 20.82
C GLY A 68 3.35 -15.28 20.81
N ALA A 69 3.90 -15.83 19.71
CA ALA A 69 4.14 -17.26 19.56
C ALA A 69 5.13 -17.80 20.60
N SER A 70 6.22 -17.07 20.89
CA SER A 70 7.18 -17.51 21.90
C SER A 70 6.58 -17.54 23.30
N GLN A 71 5.74 -16.56 23.65
CA GLN A 71 5.03 -16.54 24.93
C GLN A 71 4.04 -17.69 25.05
N LEU A 72 3.25 -17.96 24.01
CA LEU A 72 2.32 -19.08 23.99
C LEU A 72 3.05 -20.42 24.13
N TYR A 73 4.15 -20.61 23.40
CA TYR A 73 4.99 -21.80 23.52
C TYR A 73 5.56 -21.99 24.92
N ALA A 74 6.04 -20.92 25.55
CA ALA A 74 6.56 -20.97 26.91
C ALA A 74 5.49 -21.34 27.95
N VAL A 75 4.25 -20.90 27.74
CA VAL A 75 3.10 -21.29 28.57
C VAL A 75 2.79 -22.79 28.42
N ASP A 76 2.86 -23.34 27.20
CA ASP A 76 2.53 -24.74 26.93
C ASP A 76 3.63 -25.71 27.39
N THR A 77 4.91 -25.33 27.24
CA THR A 77 6.06 -26.23 27.42
C THR A 77 6.91 -25.92 28.65
N SER A 78 6.56 -24.87 29.39
CA SER A 78 7.31 -24.35 30.55
C SER A 78 8.74 -23.89 30.26
N HIS A 79 9.13 -23.78 28.97
CA HIS A 79 10.44 -23.30 28.53
C HIS A 79 10.28 -22.43 27.28
N PRO A 80 11.12 -21.39 27.10
CA PRO A 80 11.08 -20.58 25.89
C PRO A 80 11.55 -21.37 24.67
N PRO A 81 11.05 -21.07 23.46
CA PRO A 81 11.49 -21.74 22.25
C PRO A 81 12.97 -21.45 22.01
N GLN A 82 13.71 -22.42 21.48
CA GLN A 82 15.15 -22.32 21.22
C GLN A 82 15.46 -22.17 19.73
N ALA A 83 14.51 -22.54 18.87
CA ALA A 83 14.61 -22.39 17.43
C ALA A 83 13.26 -22.09 16.79
N LEU A 84 13.28 -21.58 15.56
CA LEU A 84 12.06 -21.32 14.78
C LEU A 84 11.21 -22.58 14.59
N ALA A 85 11.86 -23.74 14.53
CA ALA A 85 11.19 -25.03 14.43
C ALA A 85 10.16 -25.28 15.55
N ASP A 86 10.44 -24.82 16.77
CA ASP A 86 9.58 -25.02 17.95
C ASP A 86 8.23 -24.31 17.81
N ILE A 87 8.22 -23.17 17.10
CA ILE A 87 7.07 -22.27 16.96
C ILE A 87 6.55 -22.16 15.53
N SER A 88 7.07 -22.97 14.61
CA SER A 88 6.69 -22.93 13.19
C SER A 88 5.28 -23.48 12.89
N ASN A 89 4.72 -24.27 13.80
CA ASN A 89 3.47 -24.99 13.58
C ASN A 89 2.21 -24.08 13.56
N ALA A 90 1.07 -24.65 13.15
CA ALA A 90 -0.23 -23.99 13.05
C ALA A 90 -0.79 -23.46 14.38
N THR A 91 -0.32 -23.96 15.53
CA THR A 91 -0.75 -23.47 16.85
C THR A 91 -0.12 -22.14 17.19
N TYR A 92 1.10 -21.88 16.69
CA TYR A 92 1.88 -20.70 17.04
C TYR A 92 1.96 -19.70 15.88
N LEU A 93 2.82 -19.94 14.88
CA LEU A 93 3.04 -19.00 13.77
C LEU A 93 2.34 -19.37 12.47
N ASP A 94 1.91 -20.62 12.33
CA ASP A 94 1.31 -21.19 11.11
C ASP A 94 2.18 -20.92 9.87
N LEU A 95 3.46 -21.32 9.97
CA LEU A 95 4.40 -21.12 8.89
C LEU A 95 4.24 -22.20 7.83
N THR A 96 4.38 -21.78 6.57
CA THR A 96 4.59 -22.70 5.46
C THR A 96 5.96 -23.38 5.56
N ALA A 97 6.20 -24.38 4.70
CA ALA A 97 7.52 -25.01 4.58
C ALA A 97 8.65 -24.03 4.19
N GLU A 98 8.31 -22.84 3.69
CA GLU A 98 9.27 -21.79 3.32
C GLU A 98 9.49 -20.78 4.47
N ASN A 99 9.00 -21.09 5.68
CA ASN A 99 9.00 -20.21 6.85
C ASN A 99 8.27 -18.88 6.59
N THR A 100 7.17 -18.92 5.84
CA THR A 100 6.39 -17.74 5.49
C THR A 100 4.98 -17.77 6.07
N VAL A 101 4.40 -16.58 6.23
CA VAL A 101 2.98 -16.35 6.51
C VAL A 101 2.45 -15.31 5.54
N ASN A 102 1.23 -15.52 5.01
CA ASN A 102 0.54 -14.51 4.22
C ASN A 102 -0.31 -13.63 5.15
N ILE A 103 -0.12 -12.30 5.07
CA ILE A 103 -0.85 -11.30 5.86
C ILE A 103 -1.62 -10.33 4.97
N GLY A 104 -2.16 -10.85 3.85
CA GLY A 104 -2.89 -10.08 2.85
C GLY A 104 -1.99 -9.59 1.73
N SER A 105 -1.68 -8.29 1.71
CA SER A 105 -0.89 -7.67 0.64
C SER A 105 0.60 -8.00 0.70
N PHE A 106 1.06 -8.65 1.78
CA PHE A 106 2.46 -8.98 2.01
C PHE A 106 2.57 -10.43 2.47
N VAL A 107 3.72 -11.02 2.16
CA VAL A 107 4.17 -12.28 2.75
C VAL A 107 5.29 -11.96 3.72
N VAL A 108 5.21 -12.45 4.96
CA VAL A 108 6.27 -12.28 5.95
C VAL A 108 7.08 -13.57 6.03
N LYS A 109 8.40 -13.48 5.86
CA LYS A 109 9.32 -14.61 5.97
C LYS A 109 10.17 -14.47 7.22
N PHE A 110 10.33 -15.59 7.94
CA PHE A 110 11.15 -15.70 9.13
C PHE A 110 12.43 -16.47 8.82
N MET A 111 13.58 -15.87 9.14
CA MET A 111 14.89 -16.45 8.88
C MET A 111 15.74 -16.37 10.15
N GLU A 112 16.17 -17.52 10.64
CA GLU A 112 17.15 -17.58 11.72
C GLU A 112 18.49 -17.10 11.20
N VAL A 113 19.09 -16.15 11.91
CA VAL A 113 20.43 -15.66 11.63
C VAL A 113 21.35 -16.16 12.73
N SER A 114 22.34 -16.97 12.32
CA SER A 114 23.36 -17.49 13.22
C SER A 114 24.13 -16.32 13.84
N GLY A 115 24.10 -16.20 15.17
CA GLY A 115 24.77 -15.14 15.91
C GLY A 115 24.71 -15.38 17.42
N THR A 116 25.52 -14.63 18.16
CA THR A 116 25.50 -14.62 19.63
C THR A 116 25.27 -13.19 20.12
N PRO A 117 24.09 -12.84 20.66
CA PRO A 117 22.89 -13.67 20.82
C PRO A 117 22.22 -14.04 19.48
N PRO A 118 21.41 -15.12 19.44
CA PRO A 118 20.68 -15.52 18.24
C PRO A 118 19.74 -14.40 17.78
N LYS A 119 19.65 -14.21 16.46
CA LYS A 119 18.83 -13.16 15.84
C LYS A 119 17.86 -13.76 14.84
N MET A 120 16.79 -13.03 14.61
CA MET A 120 15.78 -13.33 13.60
C MET A 120 15.75 -12.20 12.57
N GLU A 121 15.85 -12.55 11.30
CA GLU A 121 15.46 -11.68 10.21
C GLU A 121 14.02 -11.94 9.84
N ILE A 122 13.24 -10.86 9.83
CA ILE A 122 11.84 -10.84 9.44
C ILE A 122 11.76 -10.00 8.18
N GLN A 123 11.44 -10.63 7.07
CA GLN A 123 11.36 -10.00 5.77
C GLN A 123 9.89 -9.81 5.40
N ALA A 124 9.51 -8.59 5.02
CA ALA A 124 8.25 -8.35 4.33
C ALA A 124 8.52 -8.43 2.82
N LEU A 125 7.84 -9.38 2.17
CA LEU A 125 7.87 -9.61 0.74
C LEU A 125 6.59 -9.09 0.10
N ASP A 126 6.63 -8.90 -1.22
CA ASP A 126 5.44 -8.67 -2.03
C ASP A 126 4.39 -9.80 -1.86
N ALA A 127 3.18 -9.56 -2.36
CA ALA A 127 2.07 -10.52 -2.26
C ALA A 127 2.36 -11.88 -2.94
N THR A 128 3.35 -11.92 -3.83
CA THR A 128 3.80 -13.16 -4.51
C THR A 128 4.90 -13.89 -3.73
N GLY A 129 5.41 -13.30 -2.64
CA GLY A 129 6.47 -13.88 -1.82
C GLY A 129 7.82 -13.97 -2.53
N THR A 130 8.04 -13.18 -3.58
CA THR A 130 9.24 -13.27 -4.43
C THR A 130 10.22 -12.14 -4.15
N SER A 131 9.71 -10.92 -3.96
CA SER A 131 10.57 -9.73 -3.81
C SER A 131 10.59 -9.27 -2.36
N VAL A 132 11.77 -9.17 -1.75
CA VAL A 132 11.93 -8.58 -0.41
C VAL A 132 11.81 -7.06 -0.50
N LEU A 133 10.83 -6.50 0.19
CA LEU A 133 10.54 -5.07 0.23
C LEU A 133 11.14 -4.39 1.47
N TYR A 134 11.22 -5.11 2.59
CA TYR A 134 11.80 -4.63 3.82
C TYR A 134 12.32 -5.78 4.69
N THR A 135 13.44 -5.56 5.39
CA THR A 135 14.01 -6.52 6.35
C THR A 135 14.13 -5.86 7.72
N LEU A 136 13.66 -6.55 8.74
CA LEU A 136 13.81 -6.19 10.14
C LEU A 136 14.60 -7.28 10.86
N THR A 137 15.70 -6.92 11.49
CA THR A 137 16.44 -7.83 12.38
C THR A 137 16.01 -7.61 13.82
N VAL A 138 15.56 -8.66 14.49
CA VAL A 138 15.21 -8.67 15.91
C VAL A 138 16.06 -9.70 16.64
N GLU A 139 16.23 -9.53 17.95
CA GLU A 139 16.83 -10.56 18.79
C GLU A 139 15.84 -11.71 18.98
N TRP A 140 16.36 -12.93 19.12
CA TRP A 140 15.52 -14.09 19.44
C TRP A 140 14.80 -13.85 20.77
N PRO A 141 13.49 -14.15 20.88
CA PRO A 141 12.75 -14.00 22.12
C PRO A 141 13.22 -15.03 23.16
N ASN A 142 13.60 -14.56 24.34
CA ASN A 142 14.03 -15.37 25.48
C ASN A 142 12.87 -15.80 26.39
#